data_AF-A0A1G4E6T3-F1
#
_entry.id   AF-A0A1G4E6T3-F1
#
_cell.length_a   1.000
_cell.length_b   1.000
_cell.length_c   1.000
_cell.angle_alpha   90.00
_cell.angle_beta   90.00
_cell.angle_gamma   90.00
#
_symmetry.space_group_name_H-M   'P 1'
#
loop_
_entity.id
_entity.type
_entity.pdbx_description
1 polymer ?
#
loop_
_entity_poly.entity_id
_entity_poly.type
_entity_poly.pdbx_seq_one_letter_code
_entity_poly.pdbx_strand_id
1 'polypeptide(L)'
;MGCTTEINYDTYNFFDNIINYIESSDKLESNTVQLDSEDDCTSFSHTNTRGNLELGKKVCELFVKLYKSLPSVQKKDHSDYKKEWHFLNYWLNFNISKYKLNAITCATNFSDGLGHHCMHTLGFEFPPASSIYNIREDELIKMNLLYGLYENYKKLDNILNPSQQDNPDLLLELSTKCCSDYIKANYFCKGEKNKFCIQLDNFKKKYEELDSKLVGKSVEYSSNFIKLSECKNTNVMSTALIGTTVGLVPLLVGIYKFTPLGLLFNPNKRKFTQEYKSNGEEMRNIMLMDQGSEHISSQQGTYNIKYHSV
;
A
#
# COMPACT_ATOMS: atom_id res chain seq x y z
N MET A 1 15.65 -18.62 -12.93
CA MET A 1 16.43 -18.73 -11.68
C MET A 1 15.56 -18.19 -10.55
N GLY A 2 15.49 -18.87 -9.42
CA GLY A 2 14.77 -18.37 -8.24
C GLY A 2 15.53 -17.22 -7.58
N CYS A 3 14.82 -16.35 -6.86
CA CYS A 3 15.44 -15.28 -6.09
C CYS A 3 16.10 -15.85 -4.83
N THR A 4 17.39 -15.56 -4.63
CA THR A 4 18.07 -15.86 -3.36
C THR A 4 17.48 -14.96 -2.29
N THR A 5 16.95 -15.56 -1.21
CA THR A 5 16.35 -14.84 -0.09
C THR A 5 17.30 -14.78 1.10
N GLU A 6 17.19 -13.71 1.87
CA GLU A 6 18.01 -13.48 3.05
C GLU A 6 17.14 -13.22 4.29
N ILE A 7 17.68 -13.57 5.45
CA ILE A 7 17.19 -13.12 6.74
C ILE A 7 18.18 -12.09 7.25
N ASN A 8 17.74 -10.85 7.38
CA ASN A 8 18.48 -9.85 8.12
C ASN A 8 17.58 -9.37 9.26
N TYR A 9 17.94 -9.74 10.49
CA TYR A 9 17.13 -9.39 11.66
C TYR A 9 17.24 -7.90 12.03
N ASP A 10 18.28 -7.20 11.55
CA ASP A 10 18.42 -5.75 11.76
C ASP A 10 17.47 -4.93 10.88
N THR A 11 16.84 -5.54 9.88
CA THR A 11 15.80 -4.90 9.06
C THR A 11 14.66 -4.40 9.92
N TYR A 12 14.27 -5.14 10.96
CA TYR A 12 13.21 -4.72 11.87
C TYR A 12 13.51 -3.41 12.61
N ASN A 13 14.76 -2.93 12.63
CA ASN A 13 15.11 -1.66 13.27
C ASN A 13 14.53 -0.43 12.52
N PHE A 14 14.06 -0.57 11.27
CA PHE A 14 13.34 0.54 10.62
C PHE A 14 12.01 0.85 11.32
N PHE A 15 11.44 -0.11 12.07
CA PHE A 15 10.19 0.10 12.78
C PHE A 15 10.30 1.16 13.88
N ASP A 16 11.51 1.46 14.37
CA ASP A 16 11.76 2.54 15.33
C ASP A 16 11.28 3.92 14.79
N ASN A 17 11.34 4.12 13.46
CA ASN A 17 10.96 5.36 12.78
C ASN A 17 9.72 5.19 11.87
N ILE A 18 8.94 4.12 12.06
CA ILE A 18 7.89 3.67 11.13
C ILE A 18 6.84 4.73 10.81
N ILE A 19 6.44 5.56 11.78
CA ILE A 19 5.41 6.58 11.55
C ILE A 19 5.85 7.58 10.49
N ASN A 20 7.11 8.02 10.54
CA ASN A 20 7.69 8.93 9.55
C ASN A 20 7.76 8.27 8.17
N TYR A 21 8.12 6.99 8.12
CA TYR A 21 8.21 6.23 6.87
C TYR A 21 6.84 5.97 6.22
N ILE A 22 5.80 5.69 7.03
CA ILE A 22 4.41 5.63 6.56
C ILE A 22 4.00 6.99 5.99
N GLU A 23 4.27 8.09 6.69
CA GLU A 23 3.99 9.43 6.17
C GLU A 23 4.68 9.75 4.85
N SER A 24 5.95 9.39 4.70
CA SER A 24 6.66 9.57 3.43
C SER A 24 6.02 8.74 2.32
N SER A 25 5.61 7.50 2.62
CA SER A 25 4.95 6.60 1.66
C SER A 25 3.55 7.10 1.26
N ASP A 26 2.73 7.53 2.21
CA ASP A 26 1.37 8.05 1.97
C ASP A 26 1.40 9.28 1.05
N LYS A 27 2.40 10.12 1.22
CA LYS A 27 2.52 11.35 0.44
C LYS A 27 2.85 11.07 -1.03
N LEU A 28 3.45 9.93 -1.40
CA LEU A 28 3.98 9.66 -2.75
C LEU A 28 2.97 9.86 -3.89
N GLU A 29 1.71 9.47 -3.72
CA GLU A 29 0.69 9.61 -4.77
C GLU A 29 0.20 11.06 -4.92
N SER A 30 0.27 11.85 -3.85
CA SER A 30 -0.06 13.29 -3.85
C SER A 30 1.13 14.21 -4.09
N ASN A 31 2.35 13.65 -4.03
CA ASN A 31 3.57 14.44 -3.92
C ASN A 31 3.91 15.13 -5.24
N THR A 32 4.29 16.40 -5.15
CA THR A 32 4.83 17.18 -6.28
C THR A 32 6.29 16.84 -6.56
N VAL A 33 6.90 15.89 -5.83
CA VAL A 33 8.26 15.41 -6.10
C VAL A 33 8.31 14.83 -7.51
N GLN A 34 8.85 15.64 -8.41
CA GLN A 34 9.13 15.26 -9.77
C GLN A 34 10.39 14.40 -9.80
N LEU A 35 10.32 13.39 -10.67
CA LEU A 35 11.49 12.62 -11.07
C LEU A 35 12.44 13.54 -11.84
N ASP A 36 13.72 13.20 -11.84
CA ASP A 36 14.64 13.85 -12.75
C ASP A 36 14.20 13.56 -14.20
N SER A 37 14.33 14.54 -15.09
CA SER A 37 13.96 14.36 -16.51
C SER A 37 14.81 13.32 -17.22
N GLU A 38 15.99 13.00 -16.67
CA GLU A 38 16.93 12.03 -17.20
C GLU A 38 16.73 10.62 -16.60
N ASP A 39 15.88 10.47 -15.57
CA ASP A 39 15.46 9.16 -15.08
C ASP A 39 14.35 8.57 -15.95
N ASP A 40 14.51 7.32 -16.41
CA ASP A 40 13.59 6.68 -17.35
C ASP A 40 12.98 5.38 -16.81
N CYS A 41 11.89 5.53 -16.06
CA CYS A 41 11.09 4.40 -15.60
C CYS A 41 10.33 3.67 -16.72
N THR A 42 10.19 4.28 -17.91
CA THR A 42 9.58 3.61 -19.06
C THR A 42 10.55 2.57 -19.61
N SER A 43 11.78 2.97 -19.93
CA SER A 43 12.85 2.06 -20.37
C SER A 43 13.18 1.00 -19.32
N PHE A 44 13.20 1.38 -18.04
CA PHE A 44 13.31 0.43 -16.93
C PHE A 44 12.28 -0.69 -17.04
N SER A 45 11.00 -0.35 -17.23
CA SER A 45 9.91 -1.33 -17.20
C SER A 45 9.99 -2.32 -18.38
N HIS A 46 10.39 -1.85 -19.57
CA HIS A 46 10.61 -2.67 -20.75
C HIS A 46 11.78 -3.66 -20.60
N THR A 47 12.75 -3.34 -19.74
CA THR A 47 13.93 -4.17 -19.54
C THR A 47 13.74 -5.12 -18.36
N ASN A 48 13.20 -4.63 -17.25
CA ASN A 48 13.25 -5.30 -15.94
C ASN A 48 11.91 -5.90 -15.48
N THR A 49 10.79 -5.49 -16.10
CA THR A 49 9.43 -5.91 -15.71
C THR A 49 8.55 -6.22 -16.92
N ARG A 50 9.10 -6.89 -17.95
CA ARG A 50 8.44 -7.18 -19.24
C ARG A 50 7.04 -7.80 -19.13
N GLY A 51 6.80 -8.61 -18.09
CA GLY A 51 5.50 -9.23 -17.85
C GLY A 51 4.43 -8.27 -17.33
N ASN A 52 4.79 -7.05 -16.91
CA ASN A 52 3.87 -6.10 -16.30
C ASN A 52 4.39 -4.65 -16.41
N LEU A 53 4.46 -4.13 -17.64
CA LEU A 53 5.10 -2.85 -17.96
C LEU A 53 4.55 -1.68 -17.13
N GLU A 54 3.23 -1.49 -17.13
CA GLU A 54 2.57 -0.38 -16.42
C GLU A 54 2.82 -0.42 -14.91
N LEU A 55 2.69 -1.60 -14.28
CA LEU A 55 2.93 -1.73 -12.85
C LEU A 55 4.41 -1.61 -12.51
N GLY A 56 5.31 -2.13 -13.35
CA GLY A 56 6.74 -1.99 -13.17
C GLY A 56 7.21 -0.53 -13.28
N LYS A 57 6.68 0.20 -14.26
CA LYS A 57 6.87 1.65 -14.38
C LYS A 57 6.36 2.37 -13.14
N LYS A 58 5.12 2.10 -12.70
CA LYS A 58 4.56 2.71 -11.47
C LYS A 58 5.43 2.45 -10.24
N VAL A 59 5.90 1.21 -10.04
CA VAL A 59 6.76 0.88 -8.89
C VAL A 59 8.11 1.59 -8.98
N CYS A 60 8.71 1.69 -10.17
CA CYS A 60 9.93 2.46 -10.40
C CYS A 60 9.75 3.92 -9.99
N GLU A 61 8.71 4.59 -10.51
CA GLU A 61 8.47 6.01 -10.25
C GLU A 61 8.23 6.27 -8.75
N LEU A 62 7.45 5.41 -8.09
CA LEU A 62 7.20 5.50 -6.66
C LEU A 62 8.45 5.24 -5.82
N PHE A 63 9.28 4.27 -6.20
CA PHE A 63 10.53 3.98 -5.50
C PHE A 63 11.51 5.16 -5.56
N VAL A 64 11.72 5.74 -6.75
CA VAL A 64 12.64 6.88 -6.93
C VAL A 64 12.15 8.11 -6.15
N LYS A 65 10.83 8.38 -6.17
CA LYS A 65 10.22 9.42 -5.34
C LYS A 65 10.41 9.16 -3.85
N LEU A 66 10.24 7.91 -3.40
CA LEU A 66 10.46 7.53 -2.01
C LEU A 66 11.91 7.74 -1.59
N TYR A 67 12.86 7.25 -2.37
CA TYR A 67 14.29 7.46 -2.15
C TYR A 67 14.61 8.95 -1.98
N LYS A 68 14.12 9.80 -2.89
CA LYS A 68 14.32 11.26 -2.84
C LYS A 68 13.68 11.92 -1.61
N SER A 69 12.62 11.32 -1.05
CA SER A 69 11.91 11.84 0.13
C SER A 69 12.58 11.47 1.47
N LEU A 70 13.51 10.52 1.47
CA LEU A 70 14.18 10.03 2.66
C LEU A 70 15.48 10.83 2.91
N PRO A 71 15.57 11.60 4.02
CA PRO A 71 16.62 12.61 4.20
C PRO A 71 18.01 12.07 4.54
N SER A 72 18.11 10.79 4.94
CA SER A 72 19.33 10.17 5.43
C SER A 72 19.91 9.16 4.45
N VAL A 73 19.17 8.71 3.44
CA VAL A 73 19.57 7.63 2.53
C VAL A 73 20.86 7.94 1.75
N GLN A 74 21.16 9.24 1.58
CA GLN A 74 22.38 9.74 0.93
C GLN A 74 23.48 10.14 1.93
N LYS A 75 23.21 10.10 3.24
CA LYS A 75 24.12 10.57 4.31
C LYS A 75 24.63 9.39 5.13
N LYS A 76 25.71 8.75 4.68
CA LYS A 76 26.28 7.53 5.31
C LYS A 76 26.57 7.68 6.81
N ASP A 77 26.94 8.87 7.26
CA ASP A 77 27.25 9.17 8.66
C ASP A 77 26.01 9.43 9.54
N HIS A 78 24.82 9.52 8.94
CA HIS A 78 23.59 9.76 9.68
C HIS A 78 23.12 8.50 10.40
N SER A 79 22.64 8.63 11.64
CA SER A 79 22.20 7.49 12.47
C SER A 79 21.07 6.67 11.83
N ASP A 80 20.21 7.33 11.05
CA ASP A 80 19.07 6.70 10.38
C ASP A 80 19.39 6.15 8.98
N TYR A 81 20.62 6.33 8.47
CA TYR A 81 21.02 5.84 7.13
C TYR A 81 20.65 4.37 6.93
N LYS A 82 21.06 3.50 7.87
CA LYS A 82 20.77 2.06 7.79
C LYS A 82 19.27 1.76 7.89
N LYS A 83 18.53 2.50 8.73
CA LYS A 83 17.08 2.30 8.92
C LYS A 83 16.30 2.67 7.66
N GLU A 84 16.68 3.75 6.99
CA GLU A 84 16.07 4.17 5.72
C GLU A 84 16.33 3.16 4.60
N TRP A 85 17.54 2.61 4.50
CA TRP A 85 17.83 1.53 3.55
C TRP A 85 17.05 0.24 3.86
N HIS A 86 16.92 -0.14 5.13
CA HIS A 86 16.08 -1.27 5.53
C HIS A 86 14.61 -1.04 5.19
N PHE A 87 14.11 0.19 5.34
CA PHE A 87 12.75 0.55 4.93
C PHE A 87 12.58 0.50 3.41
N LEU A 88 13.53 1.03 2.63
CA LEU A 88 13.49 0.93 1.16
C LEU A 88 13.48 -0.52 0.67
N ASN A 89 14.30 -1.37 1.30
CA ASN A 89 14.32 -2.80 0.98
C ASN A 89 12.96 -3.46 1.26
N TYR A 90 12.38 -3.20 2.44
CA TYR A 90 11.03 -3.67 2.78
C TYR A 90 9.99 -3.17 1.79
N TRP A 91 9.97 -1.86 1.50
CA TRP A 91 8.99 -1.24 0.63
C TRP A 91 9.04 -1.83 -0.78
N LEU A 92 10.24 -2.07 -1.32
CA LEU A 92 10.41 -2.68 -2.64
C LEU A 92 9.91 -4.13 -2.67
N ASN A 93 10.31 -4.95 -1.70
CA ASN A 93 9.85 -6.34 -1.59
C ASN A 93 8.33 -6.43 -1.46
N PHE A 94 7.73 -5.56 -0.63
CA PHE A 94 6.29 -5.46 -0.48
C PHE A 94 5.59 -5.13 -1.81
N ASN A 95 6.07 -4.13 -2.55
CA ASN A 95 5.43 -3.71 -3.79
C ASN A 95 5.62 -4.74 -4.92
N ILE A 96 6.79 -5.38 -5.02
CA ILE A 96 7.03 -6.50 -5.95
C ILE A 96 6.03 -7.64 -5.68
N SER A 97 5.85 -8.01 -4.40
CA SER A 97 4.91 -9.04 -3.99
C SER A 97 3.45 -8.64 -4.26
N LYS A 98 3.06 -7.43 -3.84
CA LYS A 98 1.71 -6.87 -3.99
C LYS A 98 1.26 -6.82 -5.45
N TYR A 99 2.13 -6.36 -6.35
CA TYR A 99 1.84 -6.27 -7.78
C TYR A 99 2.16 -7.55 -8.56
N LYS A 100 2.58 -8.62 -7.87
CA LYS A 100 2.95 -9.91 -8.46
C LYS A 100 3.97 -9.78 -9.59
N LEU A 101 4.94 -8.90 -9.41
CA LEU A 101 6.10 -8.78 -10.31
C LEU A 101 7.07 -9.97 -10.14
N ASN A 102 6.88 -10.75 -9.06
CA ASN A 102 7.73 -11.85 -8.59
C ASN A 102 7.89 -13.05 -9.54
N ALA A 103 7.03 -13.24 -10.55
CA ALA A 103 7.15 -14.37 -11.47
C ALA A 103 8.48 -14.33 -12.26
N ILE A 104 9.14 -13.17 -12.33
CA ILE A 104 10.42 -12.95 -13.01
C ILE A 104 11.36 -12.04 -12.20
N THR A 105 10.83 -11.14 -11.35
CA THR A 105 11.61 -10.02 -10.82
C THR A 105 11.95 -10.17 -9.33
N CYS A 106 13.24 -10.27 -9.03
CA CYS A 106 13.81 -10.19 -7.68
C CYS A 106 14.06 -8.74 -7.28
N ALA A 107 14.00 -8.42 -5.97
CA ALA A 107 14.31 -7.10 -5.44
C ALA A 107 15.72 -6.62 -5.83
N THR A 108 16.71 -7.51 -5.81
CA THR A 108 18.09 -7.24 -6.26
C THR A 108 18.13 -6.83 -7.73
N ASN A 109 17.52 -7.63 -8.61
CA ASN A 109 17.51 -7.34 -10.04
C ASN A 109 16.71 -6.06 -10.35
N PHE A 110 15.63 -5.82 -9.59
CA PHE A 110 14.85 -4.60 -9.69
C PHE A 110 15.71 -3.38 -9.32
N SER A 111 16.42 -3.42 -8.19
CA SER A 111 17.31 -2.33 -7.79
C SER A 111 18.48 -2.12 -8.75
N ASP A 112 19.06 -3.19 -9.29
CA ASP A 112 20.14 -3.06 -10.27
C ASP A 112 19.63 -2.37 -11.54
N GLY A 113 18.42 -2.72 -12.00
CA GLY A 113 17.78 -2.02 -13.10
C GLY A 113 17.53 -0.54 -12.79
N LEU A 114 17.07 -0.22 -11.58
CA LEU A 114 16.88 1.16 -11.15
C LEU A 114 18.19 1.96 -11.19
N GLY A 115 19.31 1.37 -10.74
CA GLY A 115 20.62 2.02 -10.79
C GLY A 115 21.05 2.43 -12.19
N HIS A 116 20.69 1.64 -13.21
CA HIS A 116 21.00 1.95 -14.61
C HIS A 116 20.05 2.99 -15.23
N HIS A 117 18.75 2.89 -14.92
CA HIS A 117 17.72 3.69 -15.59
C HIS A 117 17.35 4.98 -14.84
N CYS A 118 17.73 5.09 -13.57
CA CYS A 118 17.39 6.21 -12.70
C CYS A 118 18.64 6.74 -11.97
N MET A 119 19.79 6.68 -12.62
CA MET A 119 21.09 7.06 -12.05
C MET A 119 21.16 8.53 -11.64
N HIS A 120 20.37 9.41 -12.24
CA HIS A 120 20.43 10.85 -11.96
C HIS A 120 19.86 11.18 -10.59
N THR A 121 18.76 10.52 -10.19
CA THR A 121 18.28 10.63 -8.80
C THR A 121 19.05 9.70 -7.85
N LEU A 122 19.34 8.47 -8.26
CA LEU A 122 19.83 7.44 -7.34
C LEU A 122 21.34 7.53 -7.08
N GLY A 123 22.10 8.04 -8.05
CA GLY A 123 23.55 8.16 -8.00
C GLY A 123 24.30 6.88 -8.39
N PHE A 124 25.59 7.03 -8.71
CA PHE A 124 26.46 5.94 -9.19
C PHE A 124 26.70 4.82 -8.18
N GLU A 125 26.62 5.11 -6.88
CA GLU A 125 26.84 4.12 -5.82
C GLU A 125 25.55 3.38 -5.42
N PHE A 126 24.49 3.49 -6.22
CA PHE A 126 23.20 2.85 -5.97
C PHE A 126 23.12 1.42 -6.56
N PRO A 127 22.53 0.46 -5.83
CA PRO A 127 22.32 0.47 -4.38
C PRO A 127 23.65 0.21 -3.65
N PRO A 128 23.85 0.73 -2.43
CA PRO A 128 24.96 0.30 -1.58
C PRO A 128 24.97 -1.22 -1.42
N ALA A 129 26.16 -1.81 -1.33
CA ALA A 129 26.30 -3.26 -1.22
C ALA A 129 25.44 -3.83 -0.06
N SER A 130 24.69 -4.88 -0.37
CA SER A 130 23.81 -5.59 0.58
C SER A 130 22.68 -4.75 1.21
N SER A 131 22.34 -3.58 0.65
CA SER A 131 21.23 -2.76 1.16
C SER A 131 19.85 -3.18 0.65
N ILE A 132 19.79 -3.74 -0.57
CA ILE A 132 18.58 -4.30 -1.19
C ILE A 132 18.78 -5.79 -1.44
N TYR A 133 17.84 -6.61 -0.97
CA TYR A 133 17.87 -8.07 -1.09
C TYR A 133 16.45 -8.64 -1.03
N ASN A 134 16.26 -9.88 -1.45
CA ASN A 134 14.94 -10.51 -1.36
C ASN A 134 14.65 -10.93 0.07
N ILE A 135 13.63 -10.33 0.69
CA ILE A 135 13.18 -10.72 2.03
C ILE A 135 12.45 -12.05 1.91
N ARG A 136 12.78 -12.99 2.79
CA ARG A 136 12.07 -14.27 2.84
C ARG A 136 10.58 -14.06 3.12
N GLU A 137 9.73 -14.83 2.45
CA GLU A 137 8.28 -14.60 2.40
C GLU A 137 7.60 -14.56 3.78
N ASP A 138 7.94 -15.48 4.67
CA ASP A 138 7.44 -15.51 6.06
C ASP A 138 7.86 -14.28 6.88
N GLU A 139 9.07 -13.74 6.66
CA GLU A 139 9.52 -12.50 7.28
C GLU A 139 8.81 -11.28 6.68
N LEU A 140 8.61 -11.25 5.36
CA LEU A 140 7.84 -10.19 4.71
C LEU A 140 6.39 -10.17 5.21
N ILE A 141 5.76 -11.33 5.41
CA ILE A 141 4.42 -11.44 6.01
C ILE A 141 4.39 -10.83 7.42
N LYS A 142 5.37 -11.15 8.27
CA LYS A 142 5.51 -10.57 9.61
C LYS A 142 5.68 -9.05 9.57
N MET A 143 6.56 -8.55 8.71
CA MET A 143 6.76 -7.10 8.54
C MET A 143 5.48 -6.40 8.04
N ASN A 144 4.74 -7.01 7.11
CA ASN A 144 3.47 -6.46 6.61
C ASN A 144 2.42 -6.37 7.73
N LEU A 145 2.36 -7.35 8.63
CA LEU A 145 1.47 -7.29 9.80
C LEU A 145 1.82 -6.12 10.71
N LEU A 146 3.11 -5.94 11.04
CA LEU A 146 3.55 -4.79 11.85
C LEU A 146 3.27 -3.46 11.14
N TYR A 147 3.55 -3.36 9.83
CA TYR A 147 3.30 -2.15 9.06
C TYR A 147 1.82 -1.78 9.09
N GLY A 148 0.93 -2.74 8.81
CA GLY A 148 -0.51 -2.53 8.85
C GLY A 148 -1.05 -2.17 10.25
N LEU A 149 -0.42 -2.67 11.31
CA LEU A 149 -0.73 -2.26 12.69
C LEU A 149 -0.39 -0.77 12.90
N TYR A 150 0.81 -0.33 12.49
CA TYR A 150 1.22 1.07 12.61
C TYR A 150 0.42 2.03 11.72
N GLU A 151 -0.03 1.60 10.54
CA GLU A 151 -0.93 2.40 9.69
C GLU A 151 -2.26 2.67 10.39
N ASN A 152 -2.88 1.64 10.99
CA ASN A 152 -4.15 1.82 11.69
C ASN A 152 -3.95 2.63 12.97
N TYR A 153 -2.85 2.40 13.71
CA TYR A 153 -2.47 3.22 14.86
C TYR A 153 -2.38 4.70 14.49
N LYS A 154 -1.69 5.05 13.39
CA LYS A 154 -1.58 6.45 12.94
C LYS A 154 -2.95 7.07 12.67
N LYS A 155 -3.87 6.33 12.04
CA LYS A 155 -5.25 6.79 11.79
C LYS A 155 -6.03 7.00 13.08
N LEU A 156 -5.94 6.05 14.02
CA LEU A 156 -6.53 6.16 15.35
C LEU A 156 -5.97 7.39 16.10
N ASP A 157 -4.65 7.55 16.10
CA ASP A 157 -3.97 8.67 16.76
C ASP A 157 -4.46 10.02 16.21
N ASN A 158 -4.60 10.14 14.89
CA ASN A 158 -5.10 11.35 14.25
C ASN A 158 -6.54 11.68 14.64
N ILE A 159 -7.44 10.69 14.73
CA ILE A 159 -8.83 10.90 15.16
C ILE A 159 -8.89 11.31 16.65
N LEU A 160 -8.03 10.72 17.48
CA LEU A 160 -7.98 11.02 18.91
C LEU A 160 -7.36 12.40 19.18
N ASN A 161 -6.45 12.86 18.32
CA ASN A 161 -5.81 14.18 18.46
C ASN A 161 -6.82 15.33 18.23
N PRO A 162 -6.91 16.33 19.14
CA PRO A 162 -7.96 17.36 19.14
C PRO A 162 -8.02 18.26 17.89
N SER A 163 -6.99 18.25 17.05
CA SER A 163 -6.81 19.21 15.96
C SER A 163 -7.06 18.64 14.56
N GLN A 164 -7.39 17.35 14.42
CA GLN A 164 -7.28 16.69 13.12
C GLN A 164 -8.57 16.08 12.57
N GLN A 165 -9.45 15.44 13.36
CA GLN A 165 -10.69 14.89 12.81
C GLN A 165 -11.72 14.52 13.88
N ASP A 166 -12.99 14.91 13.69
CA ASP A 166 -14.11 14.50 14.56
C ASP A 166 -14.94 13.43 13.86
N ASN A 167 -14.47 12.18 13.92
CA ASN A 167 -15.12 11.01 13.30
C ASN A 167 -15.03 9.78 14.25
N PRO A 168 -15.69 9.82 15.41
CA PRO A 168 -15.61 8.73 16.40
C PRO A 168 -16.08 7.37 15.86
N ASP A 169 -16.95 7.35 14.84
CA ASP A 169 -17.42 6.11 14.19
C ASP A 169 -16.29 5.29 13.57
N LEU A 170 -15.23 5.95 13.06
CA LEU A 170 -14.10 5.25 12.44
C LEU A 170 -13.21 4.54 13.47
N LEU A 171 -13.27 4.93 14.75
CA LEU A 171 -12.48 4.30 15.80
C LEU A 171 -12.81 2.82 15.93
N LEU A 172 -14.08 2.43 15.76
CA LEU A 172 -14.53 1.06 15.98
C LEU A 172 -13.98 0.15 14.88
N GLU A 173 -14.09 0.57 13.62
CA GLU A 173 -13.55 -0.16 12.47
C GLU A 173 -12.02 -0.32 12.60
N LEU A 174 -11.32 0.78 12.87
CA LEU A 174 -9.85 0.80 12.93
C LEU A 174 -9.30 -0.01 14.12
N SER A 175 -9.90 0.14 15.31
CA SER A 175 -9.49 -0.61 16.51
C SER A 175 -9.83 -2.10 16.40
N THR A 176 -10.97 -2.46 15.78
CA THR A 176 -11.31 -3.85 15.45
C THR A 176 -10.28 -4.46 14.50
N LYS A 177 -9.86 -3.72 13.47
CA LYS A 177 -8.81 -4.17 12.54
C LYS A 177 -7.48 -4.36 13.26
N CYS A 178 -7.09 -3.42 14.12
CA CYS A 178 -5.92 -3.57 14.99
C CYS A 178 -5.98 -4.82 15.85
N CYS A 179 -7.11 -5.13 16.49
CA CYS A 179 -7.28 -6.35 17.26
C CYS A 179 -7.04 -7.61 16.43
N SER A 180 -7.66 -7.70 15.25
CA SER A 180 -7.48 -8.84 14.33
C SER A 180 -6.01 -9.03 13.95
N ASP A 181 -5.35 -7.95 13.52
CA ASP A 181 -3.97 -8.00 13.04
C ASP A 181 -2.98 -8.26 14.20
N TYR A 182 -3.26 -7.73 15.39
CA TYR A 182 -2.45 -7.94 16.60
C TYR A 182 -2.52 -9.39 17.08
N ILE A 183 -3.71 -9.99 17.10
CA ILE A 183 -3.88 -11.41 17.45
C ILE A 183 -3.07 -12.31 16.50
N LYS A 184 -3.14 -12.05 15.19
CA LYS A 184 -2.35 -12.78 14.18
C LYS A 184 -0.85 -12.59 14.39
N ALA A 185 -0.42 -11.34 14.61
CA ALA A 185 0.99 -11.03 14.88
C ALA A 185 1.49 -11.74 16.16
N ASN A 186 0.72 -11.69 17.24
CA ASN A 186 1.08 -12.28 18.53
C ASN A 186 1.22 -13.81 18.47
N TYR A 187 0.50 -14.48 17.56
CA TYR A 187 0.66 -15.92 17.33
C TYR A 187 2.08 -16.30 16.87
N PHE A 188 2.75 -15.42 16.11
CA PHE A 188 4.14 -15.64 15.68
C PHE A 188 5.16 -15.51 16.83
N CYS A 189 4.74 -15.02 18.00
CA CYS A 189 5.66 -14.72 19.08
C CYS A 189 5.92 -15.84 20.07
N LYS A 190 5.14 -16.93 20.11
CA LYS A 190 5.39 -18.22 20.81
C LYS A 190 6.17 -18.20 22.16
N GLY A 191 6.22 -17.09 22.89
CA GLY A 191 7.10 -16.89 24.06
C GLY A 191 8.57 -16.58 23.76
N GLU A 192 8.97 -16.39 22.50
CA GLU A 192 10.34 -16.07 22.09
C GLU A 192 10.52 -14.56 21.85
N LYS A 193 11.58 -13.98 22.43
CA LYS A 193 11.95 -12.57 22.22
C LYS A 193 12.80 -12.38 20.95
N ASN A 194 12.24 -12.72 19.80
CA ASN A 194 12.86 -12.38 18.52
C ASN A 194 12.62 -10.89 18.15
N LYS A 195 13.33 -10.38 17.14
CA LYS A 195 13.24 -8.97 16.74
C LYS A 195 11.82 -8.54 16.34
N PHE A 196 11.07 -9.40 15.67
CA PHE A 196 9.67 -9.14 15.33
C PHE A 196 8.82 -8.95 16.61
N CYS A 197 8.98 -9.81 17.61
CA CYS A 197 8.23 -9.74 18.86
C CYS A 197 8.61 -8.54 19.71
N ILE A 198 9.89 -8.13 19.69
CA ILE A 198 10.33 -6.88 20.31
C ILE A 198 9.59 -5.69 19.66
N GLN A 199 9.48 -5.66 18.33
CA GLN A 199 8.75 -4.59 17.65
C GLN A 199 7.23 -4.66 17.88
N LEU A 200 6.66 -5.86 18.02
CA LEU A 200 5.25 -6.03 18.39
C LEU A 200 4.97 -5.52 19.82
N ASP A 201 5.87 -5.78 20.77
CA ASP A 201 5.79 -5.24 22.13
C ASP A 201 5.90 -3.71 22.13
N ASN A 202 6.76 -3.13 21.28
CA ASN A 202 6.86 -1.69 21.10
C ASN A 202 5.55 -1.10 20.55
N PHE A 203 4.96 -1.75 19.55
CA PHE A 203 3.65 -1.39 19.03
C PHE A 203 2.58 -1.43 20.13
N LYS A 204 2.53 -2.51 20.92
CA LYS A 204 1.56 -2.67 22.02
C LYS A 204 1.63 -1.49 22.98
N LYS A 205 2.82 -1.14 23.48
CA LYS A 205 3.02 0.00 24.40
C LYS A 205 2.50 1.29 23.77
N LYS A 206 2.85 1.54 22.50
CA LYS A 206 2.43 2.74 21.79
C LYS A 206 0.92 2.82 21.57
N TYR A 207 0.26 1.69 21.32
CA TYR A 207 -1.19 1.63 21.23
C TYR A 207 -1.85 1.88 22.58
N GLU A 208 -1.32 1.32 23.67
CA GLU A 208 -1.85 1.53 25.03
C GLU A 208 -1.77 3.00 25.47
N GLU A 209 -0.83 3.78 24.92
CA GLU A 209 -0.78 5.23 25.14
C GLU A 209 -2.01 5.97 24.60
N LEU A 210 -2.73 5.40 23.62
CA LEU A 210 -3.97 5.98 23.09
C LEU A 210 -5.08 6.07 24.14
N ASP A 211 -5.07 5.20 25.16
CA ASP A 211 -6.04 5.23 26.26
C ASP A 211 -6.03 6.59 26.96
N SER A 212 -4.84 7.19 27.13
CA SER A 212 -4.71 8.50 27.76
C SER A 212 -5.36 9.62 26.95
N LYS A 213 -5.46 9.46 25.63
CA LYS A 213 -6.06 10.44 24.71
C LYS A 213 -7.59 10.39 24.69
N LEU A 214 -8.20 9.35 25.28
CA LEU A 214 -9.64 9.26 25.48
C LEU A 214 -10.10 10.10 26.68
N VAL A 215 -9.21 10.45 27.60
CA VAL A 215 -9.55 11.26 28.78
C VAL A 215 -10.03 12.63 28.34
N GLY A 216 -11.24 13.01 28.75
CA GLY A 216 -11.87 14.28 28.37
C GLY A 216 -12.57 14.28 27.01
N LYS A 217 -12.58 13.16 26.27
CA LYS A 217 -13.42 12.96 25.09
C LYS A 217 -14.84 12.53 25.49
N SER A 218 -15.79 12.63 24.55
CA SER A 218 -17.16 12.18 24.79
C SER A 218 -17.22 10.66 24.99
N VAL A 219 -18.31 10.19 25.59
CA VAL A 219 -18.55 8.75 25.82
C VAL A 219 -18.50 7.95 24.51
N GLU A 220 -18.91 8.57 23.40
CA GLU A 220 -18.92 7.99 22.05
C GLU A 220 -17.53 7.53 21.58
N TYR A 221 -16.48 8.32 21.89
CA TYR A 221 -15.10 7.93 21.57
C TYR A 221 -14.68 6.68 22.35
N SER A 222 -15.05 6.61 23.62
CA SER A 222 -14.71 5.47 24.47
C SER A 222 -15.50 4.22 24.09
N SER A 223 -16.77 4.36 23.68
CA SER A 223 -17.58 3.22 23.22
C SER A 223 -17.13 2.67 21.87
N ASN A 224 -16.53 3.52 21.03
CA ASN A 224 -16.06 3.14 19.71
C ASN A 224 -14.58 2.77 19.67
N PHE A 225 -13.84 2.75 20.79
CA PHE A 225 -12.44 2.37 20.81
C PHE A 225 -12.22 1.05 21.56
N ILE A 226 -11.66 0.06 20.87
CA ILE A 226 -11.31 -1.24 21.47
C ILE A 226 -9.85 -1.21 21.96
N LYS A 227 -9.64 -1.55 23.23
CA LYS A 227 -8.28 -1.68 23.78
C LYS A 227 -7.63 -2.99 23.36
N LEU A 228 -6.30 -3.02 23.25
CA LEU A 228 -5.60 -4.27 22.94
C LEU A 228 -5.84 -5.38 23.98
N SER A 229 -6.04 -5.01 25.24
CA SER A 229 -6.37 -5.95 26.33
C SER A 229 -7.77 -6.57 26.20
N GLU A 230 -8.66 -5.96 25.45
CA GLU A 230 -10.04 -6.41 25.20
C GLU A 230 -10.15 -7.25 23.92
N CYS A 231 -9.10 -7.29 23.11
CA CYS A 231 -9.05 -8.12 21.90
C CYS A 231 -9.17 -9.60 22.29
N LYS A 232 -10.35 -10.18 22.06
CA LYS A 232 -10.60 -11.59 22.36
C LYS A 232 -9.92 -12.47 21.31
N ASN A 233 -9.13 -13.45 21.78
CA ASN A 233 -8.68 -14.58 20.96
C ASN A 233 -9.88 -15.48 20.66
N THR A 234 -10.65 -15.17 19.62
CA THR A 234 -11.59 -16.13 19.04
C THR A 234 -10.77 -17.16 18.25
N ASN A 235 -10.29 -18.19 18.95
CA ASN A 235 -9.49 -19.33 18.47
C ASN A 235 -10.12 -20.14 17.30
N VAL A 236 -11.22 -19.66 16.71
CA VAL A 236 -11.98 -20.32 15.64
C VAL A 236 -11.58 -19.80 14.26
N MET A 237 -11.06 -18.57 14.13
CA MET A 237 -10.67 -18.00 12.82
C MET A 237 -9.18 -18.18 12.47
N SER A 238 -8.29 -18.24 13.48
CA SER A 238 -6.84 -18.40 13.26
C SER A 238 -6.42 -19.82 12.87
N THR A 239 -7.10 -20.85 13.36
CA THR A 239 -6.82 -22.26 13.02
C THR A 239 -7.29 -22.64 11.62
N ALA A 240 -8.43 -22.10 11.17
CA ALA A 240 -8.97 -22.34 9.83
C ALA A 240 -8.08 -21.75 8.73
N LEU A 241 -7.45 -20.59 8.95
CA LEU A 241 -6.58 -19.96 7.96
C LEU A 241 -5.26 -20.72 7.77
N ILE A 242 -4.73 -21.37 8.81
CA ILE A 242 -3.43 -22.05 8.74
C ILE A 242 -3.57 -23.49 8.19
N GLY A 243 -4.66 -24.20 8.50
CA GLY A 243 -4.90 -25.57 8.01
C GLY A 243 -5.04 -25.69 6.48
N THR A 244 -5.30 -24.58 5.78
CA THR A 244 -5.45 -24.53 4.31
C THR A 244 -4.25 -23.92 3.56
N THR A 245 -3.16 -23.57 4.26
CA THR A 245 -2.03 -22.80 3.66
C THR A 245 -1.16 -23.54 2.64
N VAL A 246 -1.34 -24.86 2.46
CA VAL A 246 -0.67 -25.55 1.34
C VAL A 246 -1.52 -25.48 0.05
N GLY A 247 -2.77 -25.02 0.10
CA GLY A 247 -3.69 -25.04 -1.06
C GLY A 247 -4.52 -23.79 -1.34
N LEU A 248 -4.54 -22.76 -0.48
CA LEU A 248 -5.49 -21.63 -0.60
C LEU A 248 -4.85 -20.23 -0.50
N VAL A 249 -3.63 -20.07 -1.00
CA VAL A 249 -2.98 -18.76 -1.19
C VAL A 249 -3.62 -17.84 -2.28
N PRO A 250 -4.61 -18.22 -3.13
CA PRO A 250 -5.16 -17.26 -4.09
C PRO A 250 -6.11 -16.19 -3.51
N LEU A 251 -6.70 -16.38 -2.31
CA LEU A 251 -7.85 -15.58 -1.87
C LEU A 251 -7.48 -14.28 -1.12
N LEU A 252 -6.30 -14.20 -0.49
CA LEU A 252 -5.86 -12.99 0.22
C LEU A 252 -5.43 -11.86 -0.73
N VAL A 253 -5.05 -12.18 -1.98
CA VAL A 253 -4.86 -11.17 -3.03
C VAL A 253 -6.20 -10.58 -3.48
N GLY A 254 -7.30 -11.35 -3.38
CA GLY A 254 -8.63 -10.93 -3.83
C GLY A 254 -9.21 -9.77 -3.03
N ILE A 255 -9.03 -9.74 -1.71
CA ILE A 255 -9.52 -8.65 -0.85
C ILE A 255 -8.67 -7.38 -0.94
N TYR A 256 -7.36 -7.47 -1.22
CA TYR A 256 -6.54 -6.29 -1.51
C TYR A 256 -6.94 -5.60 -2.83
N LYS A 257 -7.52 -6.36 -3.78
CA LYS A 257 -7.99 -5.84 -5.08
C LYS A 257 -9.22 -4.93 -4.97
N PHE A 258 -9.92 -4.91 -3.83
CA PHE A 258 -11.18 -4.16 -3.63
C PHE A 258 -11.13 -3.10 -2.54
N THR A 259 -9.98 -2.87 -1.89
CA THR A 259 -9.79 -1.66 -1.08
C THR A 259 -8.95 -0.67 -1.87
N PRO A 260 -9.56 0.32 -2.56
CA PRO A 260 -8.82 1.41 -3.17
C PRO A 260 -8.31 2.32 -2.05
N LEU A 261 -7.27 1.88 -1.35
CA LEU A 261 -6.59 2.62 -0.27
C LEU A 261 -5.85 3.87 -0.78
N GLY A 262 -6.00 4.23 -2.07
CA GLY A 262 -5.50 5.48 -2.67
C GLY A 262 -6.62 6.47 -3.08
N LEU A 263 -7.89 6.21 -2.77
CA LEU A 263 -9.02 7.10 -3.14
C LEU A 263 -9.94 7.51 -1.98
N LEU A 264 -9.63 7.10 -0.76
CA LEU A 264 -10.35 7.55 0.43
C LEU A 264 -9.45 8.50 1.21
N PHE A 265 -9.95 9.73 1.38
CA PHE A 265 -9.49 10.80 2.27
C PHE A 265 -8.61 11.91 1.65
N ASN A 266 -9.27 12.82 0.93
CA ASN A 266 -8.92 14.24 0.89
C ASN A 266 -9.96 15.03 1.71
N PRO A 267 -9.71 15.38 2.98
CA PRO A 267 -10.62 16.21 3.76
C PRO A 267 -10.16 17.66 3.67
N ASN A 268 -10.83 18.46 2.83
CA ASN A 268 -11.21 19.89 3.06
C ASN A 268 -11.29 20.73 1.78
N LYS A 269 -12.52 20.98 1.29
CA LYS A 269 -13.05 22.30 0.88
C LYS A 269 -14.58 22.28 1.12
N ARG A 270 -15.05 22.63 2.33
CA ARG A 270 -15.56 23.94 2.79
C ARG A 270 -16.82 24.46 2.05
N LYS A 271 -17.88 24.63 2.86
CA LYS A 271 -19.02 25.58 2.83
C LYS A 271 -20.23 25.26 1.94
N PHE A 272 -21.33 25.00 2.66
CA PHE A 272 -22.69 25.43 2.31
C PHE A 272 -22.70 26.88 1.81
N THR A 273 -23.27 27.10 0.63
CA THR A 273 -24.04 28.31 0.30
C THR A 273 -25.18 27.89 -0.63
N GLN A 274 -26.39 27.97 -0.09
CA GLN A 274 -27.62 28.02 -0.86
C GLN A 274 -27.81 29.46 -1.35
N GLU A 275 -28.42 29.60 -2.53
CA GLU A 275 -28.95 30.83 -3.16
C GLU A 275 -27.98 31.83 -3.80
N TYR A 276 -27.98 31.87 -5.15
CA TYR A 276 -28.52 33.01 -5.90
C TYR A 276 -28.81 32.61 -7.36
N LYS A 277 -30.07 32.82 -7.80
CA LYS A 277 -30.50 32.76 -9.20
C LYS A 277 -30.01 34.01 -9.95
N SER A 278 -29.55 33.87 -11.19
CA SER A 278 -29.96 34.76 -12.29
C SER A 278 -29.46 34.24 -13.64
N ASN A 279 -30.35 34.40 -14.63
CA ASN A 279 -30.27 34.04 -16.04
C ASN A 279 -29.17 34.77 -16.82
N GLY A 280 -28.80 34.20 -17.97
CA GLY A 280 -28.10 34.92 -19.04
C GLY A 280 -27.55 34.00 -20.14
N GLU A 281 -28.46 33.52 -21.00
CA GLU A 281 -28.31 33.34 -22.47
C GLU A 281 -27.00 32.75 -23.02
N GLU A 282 -26.98 31.49 -23.47
CA GLU A 282 -27.25 31.04 -24.87
C GLU A 282 -25.87 30.72 -25.54
N MET A 283 -25.55 29.58 -26.19
CA MET A 283 -26.31 28.54 -26.90
C MET A 283 -25.40 27.31 -27.15
N ARG A 284 -26.10 26.18 -27.41
CA ARG A 284 -25.79 25.10 -28.38
C ARG A 284 -25.04 23.83 -27.92
N ASN A 285 -25.91 22.83 -27.70
CA ASN A 285 -25.97 21.53 -28.38
C ASN A 285 -25.06 20.40 -27.85
N ILE A 286 -25.49 19.17 -27.55
CA ILE A 286 -26.78 18.47 -27.60
C ILE A 286 -26.68 17.35 -26.53
N MET A 287 -27.68 17.30 -25.66
CA MET A 287 -28.15 16.11 -24.94
C MET A 287 -29.37 15.67 -25.77
N LEU A 288 -29.53 14.43 -26.22
CA LEU A 288 -30.23 13.38 -25.50
C LEU A 288 -30.43 12.19 -26.45
N MET A 289 -30.43 11.01 -25.84
CA MET A 289 -31.00 9.77 -26.35
C MET A 289 -32.46 9.96 -26.78
N ASP A 290 -32.89 9.22 -27.81
CA ASP A 290 -34.29 8.81 -27.92
C ASP A 290 -34.40 7.35 -28.37
N GLN A 291 -35.36 6.66 -27.76
CA GLN A 291 -35.75 5.27 -27.98
C GLN A 291 -36.72 5.17 -29.15
N GLY A 292 -36.51 4.17 -30.02
CA GLY A 292 -37.56 3.33 -30.58
C GLY A 292 -38.50 3.93 -31.63
N SER A 293 -38.25 3.63 -32.90
CA SER A 293 -39.31 3.14 -33.79
C SER A 293 -38.71 2.22 -34.86
N GLU A 294 -39.30 1.02 -34.97
CA GLU A 294 -39.06 0.07 -36.04
C GLU A 294 -39.58 0.63 -37.36
N HIS A 295 -38.82 0.48 -38.45
CA HIS A 295 -39.41 0.16 -39.74
C HIS A 295 -38.42 -0.53 -40.68
N ILE A 296 -38.91 -1.65 -41.20
CA ILE A 296 -38.32 -2.62 -42.12
C ILE A 296 -38.06 -2.00 -43.51
N SER A 297 -36.90 -2.28 -44.10
CA SER A 297 -36.81 -2.69 -45.51
C SER A 297 -35.46 -3.36 -45.81
N SER A 298 -35.49 -4.68 -46.03
CA SER A 298 -34.37 -5.44 -46.58
C SER A 298 -34.32 -5.19 -48.09
N GLN A 299 -33.23 -4.62 -48.60
CA GLN A 299 -32.97 -4.67 -50.04
C GLN A 299 -32.30 -5.99 -50.40
N GLN A 300 -32.94 -6.64 -51.36
CA GLN A 300 -32.65 -7.93 -51.96
C GLN A 300 -31.47 -7.78 -52.94
N GLY A 301 -30.30 -8.26 -52.53
CA GLY A 301 -29.13 -8.44 -53.41
C GLY A 301 -28.97 -9.92 -53.76
N THR A 302 -29.45 -10.31 -54.93
CA THR A 302 -29.26 -11.64 -55.52
C THR A 302 -27.81 -11.85 -55.95
N TYR A 303 -27.13 -12.87 -55.41
CA TYR A 303 -25.95 -13.47 -56.05
C TYR A 303 -26.07 -15.00 -56.03
N ASN A 304 -26.14 -15.56 -57.24
CA ASN A 304 -26.19 -16.99 -57.53
C ASN A 304 -24.84 -17.65 -57.23
N ILE A 305 -24.83 -18.67 -56.36
CA ILE A 305 -23.71 -19.62 -56.30
C ILE A 305 -24.29 -21.03 -56.39
N LYS A 306 -23.96 -21.71 -57.50
CA LYS A 306 -24.39 -23.06 -57.85
C LYS A 306 -23.36 -24.04 -57.29
N TYR A 307 -23.77 -24.89 -56.35
CA TYR A 307 -22.97 -26.02 -55.88
C TYR A 307 -23.19 -27.20 -56.83
N HIS A 308 -22.11 -27.72 -57.42
CA HIS A 308 -22.09 -29.06 -57.99
C HIS A 308 -21.33 -29.97 -57.03
N SER A 309 -22.00 -31.01 -56.57
CA SER A 309 -21.42 -32.13 -55.83
C SER A 309 -21.56 -33.38 -56.69
N VAL A 310 -20.43 -33.91 -57.15
CA VAL A 310 -20.09 -35.34 -57.28
C VAL A 310 -18.63 -35.46 -56.89
#